data_AF-A0A544TT38-F1
#
_entry.id   AF-A0A544TT38-F1
#
_cell.length_a   1.000
_cell.length_b   1.000
_cell.length_c   1.000
_cell.angle_alpha   90.00
_cell.angle_beta   90.00
_cell.angle_gamma   90.00
#
_symmetry.space_group_name_H-M   'P 1'
#
loop_
_entity.id
_entity.type
_entity.pdbx_description
1 polymer ?
#
loop_
_entity_poly.entity_id
_entity_poly.type
_entity_poly.pdbx_seq_one_letter_code
_entity_poly.pdbx_strand_id
1 'polypeptide(L)'
;MHKKFIMIVLMIFISLNISWTAFAKDRPEDEFYSSLSQNEIKYKEYKNATMNIRKKLNGSELEKLDKGLGKFAFRSFVDYPPVDVYFYASIYEDNHMIVKKYAIYDLYGKFLNGGYVENLMVGTN
;
A
#
# COMPACT_ATOMS: atom_id res chain seq x y z
N MET A 1 24.28 -47.20 0.95
CA MET A 1 23.47 -46.51 -0.10
C MET A 1 22.36 -45.61 0.46
N HIS A 2 21.74 -45.94 1.60
CA HIS A 2 20.61 -45.17 2.17
C HIS A 2 20.93 -43.73 2.60
N LYS A 3 22.15 -43.42 3.07
CA LYS A 3 22.52 -42.05 3.49
C LYS A 3 22.49 -41.03 2.34
N LYS A 4 22.84 -41.46 1.10
CA LYS A 4 22.79 -40.59 -0.09
C LYS A 4 21.35 -40.30 -0.52
N PHE A 5 20.46 -41.28 -0.38
CA PHE A 5 19.04 -41.14 -0.71
C PHE A 5 18.32 -40.17 0.24
N ILE A 6 18.61 -40.25 1.55
CA ILE A 6 18.07 -39.32 2.55
C ILE A 6 18.46 -37.87 2.25
N MET A 7 19.70 -37.64 1.82
CA MET A 7 20.19 -36.29 1.49
C MET A 7 19.49 -35.70 0.26
N ILE A 8 19.18 -36.51 -0.75
CA ILE A 8 18.42 -36.09 -1.94
C ILE A 8 16.98 -35.70 -1.55
N VAL A 9 16.31 -36.53 -0.73
CA VAL A 9 14.95 -36.24 -0.25
C VAL A 9 14.94 -34.95 0.59
N LEU A 10 15.94 -34.74 1.43
CA LEU A 10 16.06 -33.52 2.25
C LEU A 10 16.26 -32.26 1.38
N MET A 11 17.09 -32.34 0.35
CA MET A 11 17.30 -31.21 -0.56
C MET A 11 16.05 -30.87 -1.39
N ILE A 12 15.27 -31.87 -1.82
CA ILE A 12 13.99 -31.65 -2.50
C ILE A 12 12.98 -30.98 -1.56
N PHE A 13 12.94 -31.40 -0.29
CA PHE A 13 12.03 -30.82 0.68
C PHE A 13 12.38 -29.34 0.98
N ILE A 14 13.66 -29.03 1.09
CA ILE A 14 14.14 -27.65 1.34
C ILE A 14 13.87 -26.75 0.11
N SER A 15 14.12 -27.22 -1.11
CA SER A 15 13.86 -26.44 -2.33
C SER A 15 12.37 -26.18 -2.58
N LEU A 16 11.49 -27.11 -2.19
CA LEU A 16 10.04 -26.92 -2.23
C LEU A 16 9.57 -25.84 -1.23
N ASN A 17 10.18 -25.75 -0.04
CA ASN A 17 9.82 -24.74 0.97
C ASN A 17 10.36 -23.34 0.64
N ILE A 18 11.55 -23.24 0.04
CA ILE A 18 12.11 -21.95 -0.43
C ILE A 18 11.25 -21.38 -1.57
N SER A 19 10.70 -22.24 -2.43
CA SER A 19 9.80 -21.81 -3.51
C SER A 19 8.50 -21.20 -2.94
N TRP A 20 7.93 -21.78 -1.89
CA TRP A 20 6.68 -21.27 -1.29
C TRP A 20 6.82 -19.88 -0.67
N THR A 21 7.99 -19.58 -0.07
CA THR A 21 8.27 -18.27 0.51
C THR A 21 8.57 -17.20 -0.54
N ALA A 22 9.10 -17.58 -1.70
CA ALA A 22 9.20 -16.68 -2.86
C ALA A 22 7.82 -16.37 -3.48
N PHE A 23 6.95 -17.38 -3.61
CA PHE A 23 5.58 -17.20 -4.12
C PHE A 23 4.65 -16.42 -3.18
N ALA A 24 4.91 -16.39 -1.87
CA ALA A 24 4.15 -15.56 -0.93
C ALA A 24 4.54 -14.07 -0.98
N LYS A 25 5.79 -13.77 -1.38
CA LYS A 25 6.30 -12.41 -1.52
C LYS A 25 5.75 -11.71 -2.78
N ASP A 26 5.39 -12.49 -3.80
CA ASP A 26 4.86 -12.02 -5.09
C ASP A 26 3.33 -12.18 -5.24
N ARG A 27 2.56 -12.40 -4.15
CA ARG A 27 1.10 -12.31 -4.24
C ARG A 27 0.69 -10.83 -4.24
N PRO A 28 0.13 -10.30 -5.34
CA PRO A 28 -0.35 -8.91 -5.39
C PRO A 28 -1.72 -8.76 -4.72
N GLU A 29 -2.29 -9.85 -4.22
CA GLU A 29 -3.66 -9.97 -3.76
C GLU A 29 -3.63 -10.27 -2.26
N ASP A 30 -3.26 -9.25 -1.49
CA ASP A 30 -3.84 -9.05 -0.15
C ASP A 30 -5.34 -9.37 -0.28
N GLU A 31 -5.89 -10.29 0.52
CA GLU A 31 -7.34 -10.66 0.53
C GLU A 31 -8.28 -9.43 0.55
N PHE A 32 -7.71 -8.30 0.95
CA PHE A 32 -8.28 -6.97 0.98
C PHE A 32 -8.45 -6.28 -0.39
N TYR A 33 -7.56 -6.45 -1.37
CA TYR A 33 -7.76 -5.94 -2.74
C TYR A 33 -8.88 -6.67 -3.47
N SER A 34 -9.08 -7.94 -3.15
CA SER A 34 -10.18 -8.75 -3.68
C SER A 34 -11.52 -8.45 -3.02
N SER A 35 -11.55 -7.79 -1.85
CA SER A 35 -12.78 -7.46 -1.11
C SER A 35 -13.31 -6.05 -1.39
N LEU A 36 -12.49 -5.14 -1.93
CA LEU A 36 -12.99 -3.90 -2.53
C LEU A 36 -13.89 -4.26 -3.71
N SER A 37 -15.16 -3.83 -3.67
CA SER A 37 -16.10 -4.15 -4.75
C SER A 37 -15.50 -3.80 -6.12
N GLN A 38 -15.61 -4.71 -7.08
CA GLN A 38 -15.07 -4.54 -8.44
C GLN A 38 -15.54 -3.23 -9.13
N ASN A 39 -16.64 -2.65 -8.65
CA ASN A 39 -17.27 -1.47 -9.24
C ASN A 39 -16.76 -0.12 -8.66
N GLU A 40 -15.98 -0.11 -7.57
CA GLU A 40 -15.59 1.15 -6.90
C GLU A 40 -14.08 1.38 -6.79
N ILE A 41 -13.24 0.54 -7.40
CA ILE A 41 -11.77 0.67 -7.35
C ILE A 41 -11.32 1.86 -8.22
N LYS A 42 -11.52 3.09 -7.74
CA LYS A 42 -10.99 4.32 -8.33
C LYS A 42 -9.49 4.46 -8.09
N TYR A 43 -8.99 3.83 -7.04
CA TYR A 43 -7.60 3.91 -6.64
C TYR A 43 -6.74 2.82 -7.26
N LYS A 44 -5.63 3.23 -7.86
CA LYS A 44 -4.57 2.35 -8.38
C LYS A 44 -3.25 3.01 -8.02
N GLU A 45 -2.33 2.20 -7.49
CA GLU A 45 -1.00 2.65 -7.10
C GLU A 45 -0.16 3.03 -8.31
N TYR A 46 0.77 3.97 -8.11
CA TYR A 46 1.80 4.23 -9.11
C TYR A 46 2.82 3.09 -9.09
N LYS A 47 3.11 2.52 -10.27
CA LYS A 47 4.12 1.45 -10.41
C LYS A 47 5.51 1.91 -9.97
N ASN A 48 5.79 3.19 -10.12
CA ASN A 48 7.03 3.85 -9.75
C ASN A 48 6.87 4.73 -8.50
N ALA A 49 5.91 4.44 -7.62
CA ALA A 49 5.74 5.21 -6.38
C ALA A 49 7.03 5.15 -5.55
N THR A 50 7.48 6.31 -5.08
CA THR A 50 8.54 6.41 -4.06
C THR A 50 8.06 5.78 -2.74
N MET A 51 6.76 5.93 -2.44
CA MET A 51 6.14 5.36 -1.25
C MET A 51 4.70 4.94 -1.53
N ASN A 52 4.34 3.74 -1.07
CA ASN A 52 2.95 3.30 -0.97
C ASN A 52 2.57 3.11 0.50
N ILE A 53 1.37 3.56 0.86
CA ILE A 53 0.79 3.39 2.20
C ILE A 53 -0.52 2.65 2.04
N ARG A 54 -0.66 1.55 2.79
CA ARG A 54 -1.90 0.77 2.90
C ARG A 54 -2.13 0.48 4.37
N LYS A 55 -3.10 1.15 5.00
CA LYS A 55 -3.37 0.97 6.43
C LYS A 55 -4.86 1.02 6.74
N LYS A 56 -5.30 0.16 7.65
CA LYS A 56 -6.56 0.34 8.38
C LYS A 56 -6.29 1.30 9.54
N LEU A 57 -7.03 2.40 9.59
CA LEU A 57 -6.86 3.48 10.58
C LEU A 57 -8.24 4.04 10.93
N ASN A 58 -8.44 4.47 12.16
CA ASN A 58 -9.56 5.37 12.46
C ASN A 58 -9.24 6.82 12.08
N GLY A 59 -10.23 7.71 12.11
CA GLY A 59 -10.04 9.13 11.77
C GLY A 59 -8.91 9.83 12.53
N SER A 60 -8.76 9.56 13.83
CA SER A 60 -7.69 10.18 14.64
C SER A 60 -6.29 9.67 14.28
N GLU A 61 -6.18 8.41 13.90
CA GLU A 61 -4.93 7.80 13.44
C GLU A 61 -4.58 8.28 12.03
N LEU A 62 -5.58 8.48 11.17
CA LEU A 62 -5.41 9.05 9.84
C LEU A 62 -4.90 10.50 9.93
N GLU A 63 -5.42 11.29 10.87
CA GLU A 63 -4.93 12.64 11.14
C GLU A 63 -3.47 12.62 11.63
N LYS A 64 -3.14 11.74 12.59
CA LYS A 64 -1.76 11.58 13.09
C LYS A 64 -0.80 11.14 11.97
N LEU A 65 -1.23 10.22 11.11
CA LEU A 65 -0.47 9.79 9.95
C LEU A 65 -0.21 10.98 9.02
N ASP A 66 -1.24 11.72 8.64
CA ASP A 66 -1.13 12.86 7.73
C ASP A 66 -0.16 13.93 8.26
N LYS A 67 -0.27 14.26 9.55
CA LYS A 67 0.66 15.18 10.23
C LYS A 67 2.10 14.63 10.25
N GLY A 68 2.26 13.34 10.48
CA GLY A 68 3.57 12.65 10.50
C GLY A 68 4.28 12.59 9.15
N LEU A 69 3.56 12.76 8.04
CA LEU A 69 4.11 12.74 6.68
C LEU A 69 4.86 14.03 6.28
N GLY A 70 4.73 15.11 7.06
CA GLY A 70 5.50 16.35 6.85
C GLY A 70 5.27 16.98 5.47
N LYS A 71 6.31 17.02 4.63
CA LYS A 71 6.21 17.54 3.24
C LYS A 71 5.27 16.71 2.35
N PHE A 72 5.03 15.45 2.72
CA PHE A 72 4.15 14.53 1.99
C PHE A 72 2.71 14.54 2.49
N ALA A 73 2.37 15.37 3.48
CA ALA A 73 1.01 15.48 3.97
C ALA A 73 0.01 15.81 2.85
N PHE A 74 -1.17 15.21 2.89
CA PHE A 74 -2.24 15.40 1.92
C PHE A 74 -3.02 16.69 2.19
N ARG A 75 -3.20 17.07 3.47
CA ARG A 75 -3.83 18.33 3.91
C ARG A 75 -5.19 18.66 3.25
N SER A 76 -5.84 17.64 2.69
CA SER A 76 -7.04 17.77 1.84
C SER A 76 -8.16 16.85 2.29
N PHE A 77 -8.02 16.23 3.47
CA PHE A 77 -9.09 15.41 4.05
C PHE A 77 -10.17 16.35 4.57
N VAL A 78 -11.21 16.55 3.74
CA VAL A 78 -12.46 17.17 4.18
C VAL A 78 -13.11 16.16 5.12
N ASP A 79 -12.93 16.40 6.42
CA ASP A 79 -13.37 15.59 7.57
C ASP A 79 -12.77 14.18 7.65
N TYR A 80 -11.93 13.94 8.67
CA TYR A 80 -11.45 12.61 9.00
C TYR A 80 -12.65 11.78 9.51
N PRO A 81 -13.00 10.67 8.86
CA PRO A 81 -14.16 9.89 9.25
C PRO A 81 -13.97 9.33 10.67
N PRO A 82 -14.95 9.46 11.59
CA PRO A 82 -14.81 9.00 12.98
C PRO A 82 -14.89 7.47 13.14
N VAL A 83 -14.86 6.74 12.03
CA VAL A 83 -14.94 5.28 11.96
C VAL A 83 -13.61 4.71 11.48
N ASP A 84 -13.41 3.41 11.70
CA ASP A 84 -12.32 2.70 11.06
C ASP A 84 -12.50 2.74 9.55
N VAL A 85 -11.43 3.11 8.86
CA VAL A 85 -11.37 3.19 7.41
C VAL A 85 -10.12 2.51 6.90
N TYR A 86 -10.14 2.19 5.62
CA TYR A 86 -8.96 1.81 4.90
C TYR A 86 -8.42 2.99 4.12
N PHE A 87 -7.19 3.38 4.45
CA PHE A 87 -6.47 4.44 3.79
C PHE A 87 -5.41 3.87 2.85
N TYR A 88 -5.44 4.37 1.63
CA TYR A 88 -4.50 4.05 0.58
C TYR A 88 -3.86 5.31 0.03
N ALA A 89 -2.55 5.29 -0.15
CA ALA A 89 -1.82 6.39 -0.76
C ALA A 89 -0.61 5.93 -1.55
N SER A 90 -0.34 6.63 -2.65
CA SER A 90 0.85 6.49 -3.49
C SER A 90 1.45 7.86 -3.63
N ILE A 91 2.73 7.96 -3.32
CA ILE A 91 3.50 9.19 -3.35
C ILE A 91 4.67 8.94 -4.28
N TYR A 92 4.75 9.74 -5.33
CA TYR A 92 5.88 9.82 -6.23
C TYR A 92 6.61 11.13 -5.97
N GLU A 93 7.93 11.05 -5.82
CA GLU A 93 8.81 12.18 -5.63
C GLU A 93 9.99 12.05 -6.60
N ASP A 94 10.27 13.14 -7.32
CA ASP A 94 11.53 13.32 -8.05
C ASP A 94 12.13 14.71 -7.74
N ASN A 95 13.17 15.11 -8.48
CA ASN A 95 13.89 16.37 -8.24
C ASN A 95 13.05 17.64 -8.51
N HIS A 96 11.89 17.53 -9.16
CA HIS A 96 11.09 18.69 -9.58
C HIS A 96 9.74 18.73 -8.90
N MET A 97 9.17 17.58 -8.54
CA MET A 97 7.78 17.52 -8.08
C MET A 97 7.49 16.39 -7.10
N ILE A 98 6.44 16.60 -6.32
CA ILE A 98 5.81 15.58 -5.48
C ILE A 98 4.38 15.37 -5.98
N VAL A 99 4.08 14.16 -6.42
CA VAL A 99 2.76 13.73 -6.86
C VAL A 99 2.19 12.77 -5.82
N LYS A 100 0.97 13.04 -5.35
CA LYS A 100 0.30 12.28 -4.30
C LYS A 100 -1.08 11.87 -4.79
N LYS A 101 -1.40 10.60 -4.63
CA LYS A 101 -2.74 10.06 -4.88
C LYS A 101 -3.19 9.31 -3.63
N TYR A 102 -4.45 9.46 -3.24
CA TYR A 102 -4.99 8.71 -2.11
C TYR A 102 -6.45 8.31 -2.32
N ALA A 103 -6.89 7.33 -1.54
CA ALA A 103 -8.28 6.96 -1.38
C ALA A 103 -8.56 6.42 0.02
N ILE A 104 -9.78 6.66 0.49
CA ILE A 104 -10.33 6.23 1.75
C ILE A 104 -11.57 5.40 1.44
N TYR A 105 -11.63 4.19 1.96
CA TYR A 105 -12.78 3.30 1.88
C TYR A 105 -13.29 2.96 3.28
N ASP A 106 -14.59 2.68 3.42
CA ASP A 106 -15.11 2.08 4.64
C ASP A 106 -14.73 0.59 4.76
N LEU A 107 -15.13 -0.04 5.86
CA LEU A 107 -14.82 -1.45 6.11
C LEU A 107 -15.52 -2.43 5.17
N TYR A 108 -16.53 -1.97 4.43
CA TYR A 108 -17.26 -2.75 3.44
C TYR A 108 -16.72 -2.53 2.02
N GLY A 109 -15.65 -1.74 1.88
CA GLY A 109 -15.03 -1.43 0.60
C GLY A 109 -15.73 -0.34 -0.18
N LYS A 110 -16.63 0.44 0.44
CA LYS A 110 -17.29 1.59 -0.18
C LYS A 110 -16.35 2.79 -0.23
N PHE A 111 -16.23 3.44 -1.38
CA PHE A 111 -15.44 4.66 -1.53
C PHE A 111 -16.03 5.82 -0.71
N LEU A 112 -15.22 6.40 0.18
CA LEU A 112 -15.62 7.54 1.00
C LEU A 112 -15.04 8.85 0.46
N ASN A 113 -13.73 8.88 0.21
CA ASN A 113 -13.02 10.07 -0.25
C ASN A 113 -11.74 9.68 -0.98
N GLY A 114 -11.22 10.55 -1.83
CA GLY A 114 -9.98 10.33 -2.54
C GLY A 114 -9.58 11.58 -3.31
N GLY A 115 -8.30 11.70 -3.61
CA GLY A 115 -7.78 12.89 -4.24
C GLY A 115 -6.45 12.66 -4.93
N TYR A 116 -6.11 13.65 -5.74
CA TYR A 116 -4.83 13.78 -6.43
C TYR A 116 -4.28 15.17 -6.12
N VAL A 117 -3.02 15.24 -5.69
CA VAL A 117 -2.33 16.48 -5.36
C VAL A 117 -0.97 16.47 -6.04
N GLU A 118 -0.65 17.56 -6.71
CA GLU A 118 0.62 17.75 -7.40
C GLU A 118 1.24 19.06 -6.92
N ASN A 119 2.45 18.96 -6.36
CA ASN A 119 3.18 20.10 -5.82
C ASN A 119 4.54 20.20 -6.52
N LEU A 120 4.83 21.36 -7.12
CA LEU A 120 6.16 21.68 -7.62
C LEU A 120 7.11 21.93 -6.44
N MET A 121 8.32 21.38 -6.51
CA MET A 121 9.38 21.75 -5.60
C MET A 121 9.87 23.14 -6.00
N VAL A 122 9.63 24.13 -5.15
CA VAL A 122 10.22 25.46 -5.36
C VAL A 122 11.72 25.32 -5.09
N GLY A 123 12.51 25.35 -6.17
CA GLY A 123 13.96 25.30 -6.06
C GLY A 123 14.47 26.47 -5.22
N THR A 124 15.06 26.16 -4.07
CA THR A 124 15.95 27.10 -3.40
C THR A 124 17.27 27.11 -4.18
N ASN A 125 17.47 28.14 -4.99
CA ASN A 125 18.81 28.54 -5.43
C ASN A 125 19.68 28.87 -4.21
#